data_AF-A0A7X1NA77-F1
#
_entry.id   AF-A0A7X1NA77-F1
#
_cell.length_a   1.000
_cell.length_b   1.000
_cell.length_c   1.000
_cell.angle_alpha   90.00
_cell.angle_beta   90.00
_cell.angle_gamma   90.00
#
_symmetry.space_group_name_H-M   'P 1'
#
loop_
_entity.id
_entity.type
_entity.pdbx_description
1 polymer ?
#
loop_
_entity_poly.entity_id
_entity_poly.type
_entity_poly.pdbx_seq_one_letter_code
_entity_poly.pdbx_strand_id
1 'polypeptide(L)'
;MSGSECALPAVILVLIFFFTHYTFASVTAHTTPMLPVMLTVGSTIPGMPMEAFALLLALTLGIMGILAPYETGPTPVHFGSGYLPAADYRRLGAIFSVIDVVVFLLISVPIHPSWYLAPAAA
;
A
#
# COMPACT_ATOMS: atom_id res chain seq x y z
N MET A 1 -12.74 6.15 20.93
CA MET A 1 -11.90 5.16 20.25
C MET A 1 -10.45 5.57 20.40
N SER A 2 -9.55 4.73 20.93
CA SER A 2 -8.12 5.08 21.01
C SER A 2 -7.49 5.03 19.62
N GLY A 3 -6.41 5.79 19.38
CA GLY A 3 -5.72 5.78 18.08
C GLY A 3 -5.33 4.37 17.58
N SER A 4 -5.07 3.45 18.50
CA SER A 4 -4.72 2.05 18.20
C SER A 4 -5.87 1.28 17.54
N GLU A 5 -7.12 1.66 17.80
CA GLU A 5 -8.30 1.05 17.19
C GLU A 5 -8.46 1.50 15.72
N CYS A 6 -7.93 2.67 15.36
CA CYS A 6 -7.92 3.18 13.98
C CYS A 6 -6.79 2.57 13.13
N ALA A 7 -5.77 1.98 13.75
CA ALA A 7 -4.64 1.37 13.05
C ALA A 7 -5.08 0.19 12.19
N LEU A 8 -5.98 -0.68 12.69
CA LEU A 8 -6.44 -1.84 11.95
C LEU A 8 -7.24 -1.45 10.68
N PRO A 9 -8.26 -0.56 10.74
CA PRO A 9 -8.91 -0.04 9.54
C PRO A 9 -7.95 0.62 8.55
N ALA A 10 -6.99 1.42 9.03
CA ALA A 10 -5.99 2.05 8.17
C ALA A 10 -5.14 1.00 7.42
N VAL A 11 -4.66 -0.03 8.12
CA VAL A 11 -3.93 -1.16 7.52
C VAL A 11 -4.76 -1.85 6.45
N ILE A 12 -6.04 -2.13 6.73
CA ILE A 12 -6.93 -2.78 5.75
C ILE A 12 -7.09 -1.92 4.50
N LEU A 13 -7.32 -0.62 4.64
CA LEU A 13 -7.45 0.30 3.50
C LEU A 13 -6.16 0.38 2.69
N VAL A 14 -4.99 0.41 3.35
CA VAL A 14 -3.69 0.38 2.67
C VAL A 14 -3.48 -0.92 1.90
N LEU A 15 -3.86 -2.08 2.48
CA LEU A 15 -3.77 -3.36 1.79
C LEU A 15 -4.69 -3.42 0.56
N ILE A 16 -5.92 -2.92 0.68
CA ILE A 16 -6.85 -2.82 -0.46
C ILE A 16 -6.23 -1.93 -1.55
N PHE A 17 -5.72 -0.77 -1.17
CA PHE A 17 -5.06 0.16 -2.09
C PHE A 17 -3.84 -0.48 -2.78
N PHE A 18 -2.99 -1.18 -2.03
CA PHE A 18 -1.80 -1.85 -2.56
C PHE A 18 -2.16 -2.97 -3.54
N PHE A 19 -3.03 -3.91 -3.16
CA PHE A 19 -3.35 -5.06 -4.01
C PHE A 19 -4.22 -4.71 -5.21
N THR A 20 -5.06 -3.67 -5.12
CA THR A 20 -5.83 -3.19 -6.29
C THR A 20 -4.89 -2.67 -7.39
N HIS A 21 -3.69 -2.23 -7.04
CA HIS A 21 -2.71 -1.79 -8.03
C HIS A 21 -2.37 -2.87 -9.06
N TYR A 22 -2.46 -4.15 -8.69
CA TYR A 22 -2.22 -5.27 -9.60
C TYR A 22 -3.06 -5.18 -10.89
N THR A 23 -4.25 -4.57 -10.86
CA THR A 23 -5.11 -4.42 -12.04
C THR A 23 -4.75 -3.22 -12.93
N PHE A 24 -3.74 -2.43 -12.55
CA PHE A 24 -3.33 -1.21 -13.25
C PHE A 24 -1.90 -1.33 -13.75
N ALA A 25 -1.66 -0.89 -14.98
CA ALA A 25 -0.30 -0.84 -15.54
C ALA A 25 0.49 0.41 -15.09
N SER A 26 -0.15 1.35 -14.38
CA SER A 26 0.46 2.63 -14.02
C SER A 26 0.03 3.08 -12.63
N VAL A 27 1.00 3.45 -11.79
CA VAL A 27 0.77 4.02 -10.46
C VAL A 27 -0.08 5.29 -10.56
N THR A 28 0.18 6.16 -11.55
CA THR A 28 -0.60 7.38 -11.75
C THR A 28 -2.06 7.07 -12.11
N ALA A 29 -2.29 6.09 -12.99
CA ALA A 29 -3.63 5.68 -13.39
C ALA A 29 -4.43 5.05 -12.22
N HIS A 30 -3.74 4.36 -11.31
CA HIS A 30 -4.33 3.80 -10.10
C HIS A 30 -4.64 4.88 -9.04
N THR A 31 -3.67 5.75 -8.76
CA THR A 31 -3.76 6.73 -7.66
C THR A 31 -4.76 7.84 -7.90
N THR A 32 -4.92 8.28 -9.16
CA THR A 32 -5.86 9.35 -9.52
C THR A 32 -7.28 9.10 -8.99
N PRO A 33 -7.90 7.91 -9.21
CA PRO A 33 -9.19 7.59 -8.63
C PRO A 33 -9.12 7.00 -7.21
N MET A 34 -8.13 6.15 -6.91
CA MET A 34 -8.15 5.37 -5.66
C MET A 34 -7.73 6.19 -4.45
N LEU A 35 -6.79 7.13 -4.59
CA LEU A 35 -6.32 7.92 -3.44
C LEU A 35 -7.45 8.77 -2.83
N PRO A 36 -8.26 9.53 -3.60
CA PRO A 36 -9.41 10.22 -3.05
C PRO A 36 -10.44 9.28 -2.39
N VAL A 37 -10.68 8.11 -2.98
CA VAL A 37 -11.61 7.11 -2.43
C VAL A 37 -11.14 6.62 -1.06
N MET A 38 -9.87 6.23 -0.93
CA MET A 38 -9.32 5.74 0.34
C MET A 38 -9.35 6.83 1.41
N LEU A 39 -8.96 8.07 1.07
CA LEU A 39 -9.01 9.20 1.99
C LEU A 39 -10.44 9.53 2.43
N THR A 40 -11.41 9.46 1.51
CA THR A 40 -12.82 9.68 1.82
C THR A 40 -13.32 8.63 2.80
N VAL A 41 -13.06 7.34 2.55
CA VAL A 41 -13.45 6.25 3.45
C VAL A 41 -12.75 6.39 4.81
N GLY A 42 -11.45 6.70 4.83
CA GLY A 42 -10.69 6.93 6.05
C GLY A 42 -11.26 8.07 6.90
N SER A 43 -11.70 9.16 6.27
CA SER A 43 -12.29 10.31 6.97
C SER A 43 -13.61 10.00 7.69
N THR A 44 -14.30 8.91 7.31
CA THR A 44 -15.52 8.47 7.99
C THR A 44 -15.26 7.72 9.29
N ILE A 45 -14.00 7.35 9.57
CA ILE A 45 -13.61 6.59 10.76
C ILE A 45 -13.30 7.58 11.90
N PRO A 46 -14.07 7.57 12.99
CA PRO A 46 -13.87 8.50 14.10
C PRO A 46 -12.48 8.36 14.73
N GLY A 47 -11.77 9.48 14.87
CA GLY A 47 -10.44 9.51 15.48
C GLY A 47 -9.30 9.05 14.57
N MET A 48 -9.54 8.84 13.27
CA MET A 48 -8.48 8.47 12.33
C MET A 48 -7.45 9.61 12.19
N PRO A 49 -6.15 9.37 12.43
CA PRO A 49 -5.11 10.38 12.22
C PRO A 49 -4.87 10.57 10.72
N MET A 50 -5.66 11.45 10.10
CA MET A 50 -5.70 11.57 8.63
C MET A 50 -4.37 11.92 7.97
N GLU A 51 -3.53 12.71 8.64
CA GLU A 51 -2.18 13.01 8.13
C GLU A 51 -1.33 11.73 8.03
N ALA A 52 -1.30 10.93 9.10
CA ALA A 52 -0.57 9.67 9.13
C ALA A 52 -1.13 8.66 8.12
N PHE A 53 -2.45 8.61 7.97
CA PHE A 53 -3.10 7.75 7.00
C PHE A 53 -2.80 8.17 5.55
N ALA A 54 -2.83 9.47 5.25
CA ALA A 54 -2.46 9.99 3.94
C ALA A 54 -0.99 9.71 3.61
N LEU A 55 -0.09 9.87 4.60
CA LEU A 55 1.32 9.52 4.45
C LEU A 55 1.52 8.02 4.22
N LEU A 56 0.80 7.14 4.93
CA LEU A 56 0.85 5.69 4.68
C LEU A 56 0.46 5.37 3.23
N LEU A 57 -0.66 5.93 2.73
CA LEU A 57 -1.09 5.71 1.35
C LEU A 57 -0.06 6.22 0.35
N ALA A 58 0.50 7.42 0.56
CA ALA A 58 1.49 8.02 -0.32
C ALA A 58 2.82 7.24 -0.34
N LEU A 59 3.31 6.80 0.82
CA LEU A 59 4.54 6.03 0.94
C LEU A 59 4.39 4.63 0.31
N THR A 60 3.20 4.03 0.40
CA THR A 60 2.90 2.73 -0.24
C THR A 60 3.08 2.77 -1.76
N LEU A 61 2.96 3.95 -2.40
CA LEU A 61 3.21 4.12 -3.84
C LEU A 61 4.63 3.75 -4.26
N GLY A 62 5.60 3.91 -3.36
CA GLY A 62 7.00 3.60 -3.65
C GLY A 62 7.28 2.10 -3.80
N ILE A 63 6.51 1.25 -3.11
CA ILE A 63 6.66 -0.21 -3.14
C ILE A 63 5.72 -0.90 -4.13
N MET A 64 4.79 -0.15 -4.74
CA MET A 64 3.79 -0.70 -5.65
C MET A 64 4.40 -1.38 -6.88
N GLY A 65 5.55 -0.93 -7.38
CA GLY A 65 6.16 -1.46 -8.60
C GLY A 65 6.68 -2.89 -8.54
N ILE A 66 6.48 -3.60 -7.43
CA ILE A 66 6.89 -5.00 -7.21
C ILE A 66 5.74 -5.98 -7.55
N LEU A 67 4.49 -5.51 -7.61
CA LEU A 67 3.30 -6.37 -7.71
C LEU A 67 3.19 -7.10 -9.04
N ALA A 68 3.38 -6.39 -10.17
CA ALA A 68 3.14 -6.97 -11.49
C ALA A 68 4.35 -6.87 -12.45
N PRO A 69 4.48 -7.82 -13.41
CA PRO A 69 5.59 -7.84 -14.36
C PRO A 69 5.65 -6.66 -15.34
N TYR A 70 4.67 -5.76 -15.31
CA TYR A 70 4.52 -4.65 -16.26
C TYR A 70 4.47 -3.27 -15.61
N GLU A 71 4.63 -3.18 -14.29
CA GLU A 71 4.45 -1.91 -13.57
C GLU A 71 5.63 -0.96 -13.67
N THR A 72 6.82 -1.46 -14.01
CA THR A 72 8.02 -0.63 -14.16
C THR A 72 8.68 -0.88 -15.52
N GLY A 73 9.36 0.11 -16.08
CA GLY A 73 10.05 -0.04 -17.37
C GLY A 73 11.01 -1.25 -17.46
N PRO A 74 11.76 -1.59 -16.39
CA PRO A 74 12.63 -2.77 -16.40
C PRO A 74 11.91 -4.11 -16.32
N THR A 75 10.72 -4.20 -15.69
CA THR A 75 10.10 -5.49 -15.40
C THR A 75 9.69 -6.29 -16.67
N PRO A 76 9.13 -5.70 -17.75
CA PRO A 76 8.90 -6.40 -19.02
C PRO A 76 10.18 -6.88 -19.70
N VAL A 77 11.27 -6.12 -19.57
CA VAL A 77 12.57 -6.48 -20.14
C VAL A 77 13.12 -7.71 -19.43
N HIS A 78 13.05 -7.75 -18.11
CA HIS A 78 13.46 -8.91 -17.32
C HIS A 78 12.55 -10.12 -17.56
N PHE A 79 11.24 -9.92 -17.62
CA PHE A 79 10.27 -10.98 -17.91
C PHE A 79 10.45 -11.59 -19.31
N GLY A 80 10.75 -10.76 -20.32
CA GLY A 80 10.98 -11.19 -21.71
C GLY A 80 12.42 -11.66 -22.01
N SER A 81 13.35 -11.54 -21.07
CA SER A 81 14.78 -11.80 -21.29
C SER A 81 15.15 -13.28 -21.48
N GLY A 82 14.26 -14.21 -21.10
CA GLY A 82 14.52 -15.65 -21.15
C GLY A 82 15.41 -16.20 -20.03
N TYR A 83 15.91 -15.35 -19.11
CA TYR A 83 16.73 -15.80 -17.98
C TYR A 83 15.93 -16.51 -16.87
N LEU A 84 14.66 -16.16 -16.68
CA LEU A 84 13.78 -16.74 -15.67
C LEU A 84 12.49 -17.25 -16.33
N PRO A 85 11.98 -18.43 -15.94
CA PRO A 85 10.66 -18.87 -16.36
C PRO A 85 9.58 -17.85 -15.97
N ALA A 86 8.63 -17.59 -16.87
CA ALA A 86 7.54 -16.63 -16.66
C ALA A 86 6.66 -16.94 -15.42
N ALA A 87 6.57 -18.22 -15.03
CA ALA A 87 5.89 -18.63 -13.82
C ALA A 87 6.65 -18.21 -12.56
N ASP A 88 7.98 -18.38 -12.55
CA ASP A 88 8.82 -18.02 -11.42
C ASP A 88 8.90 -16.51 -11.24
N TYR A 89 8.97 -15.75 -12.34
CA TYR A 89 8.97 -14.29 -12.28
C TYR A 89 7.69 -13.75 -11.60
N ARG A 90 6.53 -14.26 -12.00
CA ARG A 90 5.24 -13.88 -11.38
C ARG A 90 5.13 -14.35 -9.94
N ARG A 91 5.61 -15.56 -9.64
CA ARG A 91 5.60 -16.12 -8.29
C ARG A 91 6.49 -15.31 -7.34
N LEU A 92 7.70 -14.95 -7.77
CA LEU A 92 8.62 -14.14 -7.00
C LEU A 92 8.06 -12.73 -6.78
N GLY A 93 7.48 -12.09 -7.82
CA GLY A 93 6.79 -10.79 -7.66
C GLY A 93 5.65 -10.85 -6.62
N ALA A 94 4.82 -11.89 -6.66
CA ALA A 94 3.77 -12.09 -5.66
C ALA A 94 4.31 -12.32 -4.24
N ILE A 95 5.43 -13.03 -4.08
CA ILE A 95 6.05 -13.26 -2.76
C ILE A 95 6.68 -11.97 -2.23
N PHE A 96 7.49 -11.29 -3.05
CA PHE A 96 8.17 -10.07 -2.64
C PHE A 96 7.19 -8.95 -2.33
N SER A 97 6.15 -8.74 -3.16
CA SER A 97 5.12 -7.74 -2.85
C SER A 97 4.43 -7.94 -1.50
N VAL A 98 4.17 -9.19 -1.09
CA VAL A 98 3.65 -9.49 0.26
C VAL A 98 4.67 -9.19 1.34
N ILE A 99 5.95 -9.55 1.13
CA ILE A 99 7.02 -9.26 2.10
C ILE A 99 7.20 -7.74 2.26
N ASP A 100 7.32 -7.01 1.16
CA ASP A 100 7.53 -5.56 1.14
C ASP A 100 6.37 -4.82 1.82
N VAL A 101 5.11 -5.16 1.54
CA VAL A 101 3.97 -4.51 2.20
C VAL A 101 3.89 -4.85 3.68
N VAL A 102 4.21 -6.09 4.08
CA VAL A 102 4.24 -6.49 5.49
C VAL A 102 5.34 -5.75 6.24
N VAL A 103 6.56 -5.71 5.69
CA VAL A 103 7.69 -4.99 6.29
C VAL A 103 7.39 -3.50 6.38
N PHE A 104 6.82 -2.92 5.32
CA PHE A 104 6.40 -1.52 5.29
C PHE A 104 5.41 -1.21 6.42
N LEU A 105 4.34 -2.01 6.57
CA LEU A 105 3.33 -1.78 7.60
C LEU A 105 3.88 -2.00 9.02
N LEU A 106 4.74 -3.01 9.21
CA LEU A 106 5.39 -3.28 10.50
C LEU A 106 6.35 -2.17 10.94
N ILE A 107 6.89 -1.38 10.01
CA ILE A 107 7.77 -0.25 10.34
C ILE A 107 6.95 1.04 10.45
N SER A 108 6.12 1.34 9.46
CA SER A 108 5.44 2.62 9.34
C SER A 108 4.29 2.82 10.33
N VAL A 109 3.60 1.76 10.75
CA VAL A 109 2.53 1.89 11.76
C VAL A 109 3.12 2.12 13.16
N PRO A 110 4.11 1.35 13.66
CA PRO A 110 4.65 1.58 15.00
C PRO A 110 5.48 2.86 15.13
N ILE A 111 6.17 3.28 14.07
CA ILE A 111 7.06 4.46 14.13
C ILE A 111 6.29 5.77 14.24
N HIS A 112 5.05 5.82 13.75
CA HIS A 112 4.30 7.07 13.70
C HIS A 112 3.46 7.23 14.98
N PRO A 113 3.84 8.13 15.91
CA PRO A 113 3.24 8.16 17.25
C PRO A 113 1.76 8.56 17.25
N SER A 114 1.23 9.16 16.16
CA SER A 114 -0.18 9.51 16.06
C SER A 114 -1.14 8.31 16.21
N TRP A 115 -0.69 7.09 15.90
CA TRP A 115 -1.50 5.88 16.08
C TRP A 115 -1.71 5.56 17.56
N TYR A 116 -0.89 6.08 18.46
CA TYR A 116 -0.96 5.79 19.90
C TYR A 116 -1.36 7.03 20.71
N LEU A 117 -1.01 8.21 20.21
CA LEU A 117 -1.22 9.49 20.89
C LEU A 117 -2.45 10.26 20.38
N ALA A 118 -3.16 9.76 19.36
CA ALA A 118 -4.40 10.41 18.92
C ALA A 118 -5.40 10.44 20.09
N PRO A 119 -5.91 11.63 20.45
CA PRO A 119 -6.88 11.74 21.53
C PRO A 119 -8.10 10.89 21.17
N ALA A 120 -8.56 10.08 22.12
CA ALA A 120 -9.84 9.41 21.97
C ALA A 120 -10.89 10.49 21.70
N ALA A 121 -11.49 10.48 20.50
CA ALA A 121 -12.38 11.52 20.03
C ALA A 121 -13.34 11.98 21.14
N ALA A 122 -13.33 13.29 21.42
CA ALA A 122 -14.34 13.98 22.21
C ALA A 122 -15.64 14.12 21.40
#